data_AF-A0A1F4AYY3-F1
#
_entry.id   AF-A0A1F4AYY3-F1
#
_cell.length_a   1.000
_cell.length_b   1.000
_cell.length_c   1.000
_cell.angle_alpha   90.00
_cell.angle_beta   90.00
_cell.angle_gamma   90.00
#
_symmetry.space_group_name_H-M   'P 1'
#
loop_
_entity.id
_entity.type
_entity.pdbx_description
1 polymer ?
#
loop_
_entity_poly.entity_id
_entity_poly.type
_entity_poly.pdbx_seq_one_letter_code
_entity_poly.pdbx_strand_id
1 'polypeptide(L)'
;MDEWTRLGLINALLARQADTPATSPLSSLSSGLLGLDRGLGLPSISTPPLRLGGALEQYFAKSEHDRLVERLHSRLVANLYSDIKVDLPGYEKPTRIVWTATQRGHEPDASAYYGFKQHIFEVETADSIGDEHTREQCELFAAYARGRAAEFTLVVPVGCGAIAVTQLNLWGLDQAVLEI
;
A
#
# COMPACT_ATOMS: atom_id res chain seq x y z
N MET A 1 -9.54 -38.37 8.54
CA MET A 1 -9.75 -37.05 7.91
C MET A 1 -10.05 -36.09 9.01
N ASP A 2 -9.03 -35.31 9.31
CA ASP A 2 -8.84 -34.38 10.40
C ASP A 2 -9.42 -33.00 10.01
N GLU A 3 -9.98 -32.32 11.00
CA GLU A 3 -10.75 -31.08 10.86
C GLU A 3 -9.92 -29.93 10.23
N TRP A 4 -8.59 -30.04 10.29
CA TRP A 4 -7.62 -29.13 9.70
C TRP A 4 -7.58 -29.15 8.17
N THR A 5 -7.91 -30.28 7.52
CA THR A 5 -7.94 -30.35 6.05
C THR A 5 -9.17 -29.64 5.46
N ARG A 6 -10.24 -29.45 6.25
CA ARG A 6 -11.48 -28.79 5.81
C ARG A 6 -11.36 -27.27 5.75
N LEU A 7 -10.61 -26.63 6.65
CA LEU A 7 -10.46 -25.17 6.66
C LEU A 7 -9.53 -24.66 5.54
N GLY A 8 -8.52 -25.44 5.15
CA GLY A 8 -7.63 -25.09 4.04
C GLY A 8 -8.31 -25.08 2.66
N LEU A 9 -9.39 -25.85 2.48
CA LEU A 9 -10.13 -25.94 1.22
C LEU A 9 -11.15 -24.81 1.02
N ILE A 10 -11.65 -24.20 2.11
CA ILE A 10 -12.68 -23.13 2.01
C ILE A 10 -12.04 -21.81 1.57
N ASN A 11 -10.83 -21.48 2.03
CA ASN A 11 -10.18 -20.21 1.69
C ASN A 11 -9.68 -20.15 0.23
N ALA A 12 -9.39 -21.29 -0.40
CA ALA A 12 -9.01 -21.35 -1.81
C ALA A 12 -10.20 -21.06 -2.77
N LEU A 13 -11.44 -21.23 -2.30
CA LEU A 13 -12.64 -21.04 -3.13
C LEU A 13 -13.10 -19.56 -3.20
N LEU A 14 -12.76 -18.75 -2.20
CA LEU A 14 -13.15 -17.33 -2.14
C LEU A 14 -12.23 -16.40 -2.96
N ALA A 15 -11.03 -16.85 -3.32
CA ALA A 15 -10.08 -16.07 -4.13
C ALA A 15 -10.39 -16.09 -5.64
N ARG A 16 -11.40 -16.84 -6.10
CA ARG A 16 -11.73 -17.01 -7.53
C ARG A 16 -12.94 -16.22 -8.04
N GLN A 17 -13.56 -15.37 -7.22
CA GLN A 17 -14.78 -14.63 -7.60
C GLN A 17 -14.58 -13.15 -7.99
N ALA A 18 -13.34 -12.68 -8.14
CA ALA A 18 -13.06 -11.25 -8.37
C ALA A 18 -12.88 -10.83 -9.85
N ASP A 19 -13.14 -11.70 -10.83
CA ASP A 19 -13.03 -11.33 -12.25
C ASP A 19 -14.38 -11.42 -12.96
N THR A 20 -15.07 -10.28 -13.09
CA THR A 20 -16.11 -10.08 -14.10
C THR A 20 -16.05 -8.64 -14.61
N PRO A 21 -15.61 -8.39 -15.86
CA PRO A 21 -15.62 -7.04 -16.41
C PRO A 21 -17.06 -6.62 -16.76
N ALA A 22 -17.52 -5.53 -16.14
CA ALA A 22 -18.79 -4.90 -16.45
C ALA A 22 -18.68 -4.04 -17.72
N THR A 23 -19.50 -4.40 -18.71
CA THR A 23 -19.75 -3.68 -19.95
C THR A 23 -20.42 -2.32 -19.66
N SER A 24 -19.84 -1.21 -20.14
CA SER A 24 -20.47 0.11 -20.09
C SER A 24 -21.15 0.45 -21.42
N PRO A 25 -22.39 0.96 -21.44
CA PRO A 25 -22.96 1.59 -22.62
C PRO A 25 -22.80 3.12 -22.59
N LEU A 26 -22.50 3.65 -23.78
CA LEU A 26 -22.49 5.05 -24.17
C LEU A 26 -23.82 5.76 -23.87
N SER A 27 -23.75 7.02 -23.46
CA SER A 27 -24.78 8.00 -23.76
C SER A 27 -24.18 9.38 -24.05
N SER A 28 -24.82 10.02 -25.02
CA SER A 28 -24.42 11.17 -25.80
C SER A 28 -25.13 12.46 -25.35
N LEU A 29 -24.46 13.59 -25.62
CA LEU A 29 -25.01 14.90 -26.05
C LEU A 29 -26.08 15.59 -25.18
N SER A 30 -25.74 16.79 -24.68
CA SER A 30 -26.71 17.89 -24.59
C SER A 30 -26.08 19.26 -24.86
N SER A 31 -26.84 20.04 -25.63
CA SER A 31 -26.61 21.33 -26.29
C SER A 31 -26.58 22.58 -25.38
N GLY A 32 -26.22 23.72 -25.99
CA GLY A 32 -26.66 25.08 -25.62
C GLY A 32 -25.53 25.97 -25.06
N LEU A 33 -24.93 26.95 -25.74
CA LEU A 33 -25.37 28.10 -26.56
C LEU A 33 -25.83 29.34 -25.76
N LEU A 34 -25.04 30.42 -25.92
CA LEU A 34 -25.28 31.86 -25.71
C LEU A 34 -25.30 32.47 -24.30
N GLY A 35 -24.51 33.56 -24.15
CA GLY A 35 -24.64 34.54 -23.08
C GLY A 35 -23.41 35.43 -22.89
N LEU A 36 -22.99 36.19 -23.91
CA LEU A 36 -22.01 37.29 -23.73
C LEU A 36 -22.77 38.55 -23.34
N ASP A 37 -22.71 38.90 -22.06
CA ASP A 37 -23.20 40.18 -21.56
C ASP A 37 -22.02 41.09 -21.15
N ARG A 38 -22.00 42.31 -21.69
CA ARG A 38 -20.98 43.34 -21.46
C ARG A 38 -21.50 44.30 -20.39
N GLY A 39 -21.03 44.15 -19.16
CA GLY A 39 -21.24 45.12 -18.07
C GLY A 39 -19.94 45.83 -17.70
N LEU A 40 -19.90 47.15 -17.90
CA LEU A 40 -18.89 48.07 -17.38
C LEU A 40 -19.22 48.44 -15.92
N GLY A 41 -18.19 48.45 -15.06
CA GLY A 41 -18.13 49.36 -13.91
C GLY A 41 -18.15 48.72 -12.51
N LEU A 42 -16.97 48.70 -11.86
CA LEU A 42 -16.64 49.25 -10.52
C LEU A 42 -15.36 48.55 -9.98
N PRO A 43 -14.44 49.28 -9.31
CA PRO A 43 -13.24 48.68 -8.73
C PRO A 43 -13.60 47.91 -7.45
N SER A 44 -13.81 46.61 -7.60
CA SER A 44 -13.97 45.71 -6.47
C SER A 44 -12.58 45.46 -5.87
N ILE A 45 -12.35 45.97 -4.66
CA ILE A 45 -11.15 45.68 -3.87
C ILE A 45 -11.19 44.19 -3.54
N SER A 46 -10.48 43.41 -4.35
CA SER A 46 -10.28 41.98 -4.18
C SER A 46 -9.34 41.75 -3.00
N THR A 47 -9.91 41.64 -1.81
CA THR A 47 -9.23 40.98 -0.69
C THR A 47 -8.99 39.53 -1.13
N PRO A 48 -7.74 39.05 -1.24
CA PRO A 48 -7.52 37.65 -1.55
C PRO A 48 -8.18 36.81 -0.45
N PRO A 49 -9.02 35.82 -0.79
CA PRO A 49 -9.53 34.91 0.22
C PRO A 49 -8.34 34.21 0.85
N LEU A 50 -8.16 34.38 2.16
CA LEU A 50 -7.26 33.58 2.96
C LEU A 50 -7.68 32.12 2.79
N ARG A 51 -7.02 31.40 1.86
CA ARG A 51 -7.17 29.96 1.64
C ARG A 51 -6.54 29.21 2.80
N LEU A 52 -7.15 29.30 3.99
CA LEU A 52 -6.77 28.49 5.14
C LEU A 52 -7.12 27.00 4.92
N GLY A 53 -8.04 26.69 3.99
CA GLY A 53 -8.48 25.33 3.69
C GLY A 53 -7.45 24.48 2.94
N GLY A 54 -6.59 25.07 2.09
CA GLY A 54 -5.70 24.30 1.22
C GLY A 54 -4.49 23.67 1.93
N ALA A 55 -3.97 24.32 2.97
CA ALA A 55 -2.80 23.83 3.70
C ALA A 55 -3.16 22.70 4.68
N LEU A 56 -4.38 22.70 5.22
CA LEU A 56 -4.88 21.63 6.08
C LEU A 56 -5.38 20.44 5.27
N GLU A 57 -6.04 20.64 4.13
CA GLU A 57 -6.41 19.53 3.23
C GLU A 57 -5.20 18.76 2.71
N GLN A 58 -4.09 19.44 2.39
CA GLN A 58 -2.83 18.77 2.03
C GLN A 58 -2.24 17.97 3.21
N TYR A 59 -2.46 18.42 4.45
CA TYR A 59 -2.03 17.72 5.66
C TYR A 59 -2.86 16.45 5.97
N PHE A 60 -4.05 16.31 5.36
CA PHE A 60 -4.93 15.15 5.48
C PHE A 60 -5.02 14.29 4.22
N ALA A 61 -4.36 14.69 3.13
CA ALA A 61 -4.32 13.90 1.91
C ALA A 61 -3.41 12.69 2.13
N LYS A 62 -4.00 11.57 2.58
CA LYS A 62 -3.31 10.28 2.69
C LYS A 62 -2.63 9.96 1.36
N SER A 63 -1.33 9.68 1.43
CA SER A 63 -0.52 9.29 0.28
C SER A 63 -1.06 7.98 -0.33
N GLU A 64 -0.67 7.66 -1.57
CA GLU A 64 -1.00 6.36 -2.14
C GLU A 64 -0.42 5.22 -1.29
N HIS A 65 0.82 5.39 -0.82
CA HIS A 65 1.48 4.50 0.12
C HIS A 65 0.65 4.26 1.38
N ASP A 66 0.22 5.33 2.07
CA ASP A 66 -0.58 5.22 3.29
C ASP A 66 -1.87 4.42 3.05
N ARG A 67 -2.50 4.60 1.89
CA ARG A 67 -3.72 3.86 1.52
C ARG A 67 -3.43 2.37 1.32
N LEU A 68 -2.29 2.02 0.75
CA LEU A 68 -1.86 0.62 0.62
C LEU A 68 -1.56 0.01 1.99
N VAL A 69 -0.87 0.73 2.89
CA VAL A 69 -0.62 0.28 4.26
C VAL A 69 -1.94 0.07 5.02
N GLU A 70 -2.93 0.95 4.86
CA GLU A 70 -4.26 0.79 5.46
C GLU A 70 -5.02 -0.44 4.93
N ARG A 71 -4.92 -0.71 3.63
CA ARG A 71 -5.51 -1.92 3.03
C ARG A 71 -4.80 -3.18 3.51
N LEU A 72 -3.47 -3.14 3.62
CA LEU A 72 -2.67 -4.22 4.19
C LEU A 72 -3.11 -4.49 5.63
N HIS A 73 -3.19 -3.47 6.49
CA HIS A 73 -3.68 -3.61 7.86
C HIS A 73 -5.05 -4.28 7.91
N SER A 74 -6.01 -3.79 7.11
CA SER A 74 -7.36 -4.35 7.03
C SER A 74 -7.35 -5.82 6.60
N ARG A 75 -6.50 -6.18 5.65
CA ARG A 75 -6.31 -7.55 5.18
C ARG A 75 -5.70 -8.44 6.27
N LEU A 76 -4.70 -7.97 7.01
CA LEU A 76 -4.07 -8.72 8.10
C LEU A 76 -5.09 -9.02 9.21
N VAL A 77 -5.90 -8.03 9.60
CA VAL A 77 -7.00 -8.21 10.56
C VAL A 77 -8.01 -9.25 10.06
N ALA A 78 -8.45 -9.13 8.81
CA ALA A 78 -9.43 -10.04 8.22
C ALA A 78 -8.91 -11.50 8.12
N ASN A 79 -7.58 -11.69 8.02
CA ASN A 79 -6.93 -12.99 7.97
C ASN A 79 -6.41 -13.47 9.32
N LEU A 80 -6.89 -12.87 10.43
CA LEU A 80 -6.62 -13.30 11.81
C LEU A 80 -5.13 -13.28 12.19
N TYR A 81 -4.35 -12.37 11.61
CA TYR A 81 -3.02 -12.05 12.12
C TYR A 81 -3.13 -11.42 13.50
N SER A 82 -2.11 -11.64 14.34
CA SER A 82 -2.00 -11.07 15.69
C SER A 82 -0.81 -10.12 15.79
N ASP A 83 -0.78 -9.30 16.85
CA ASP A 83 0.29 -8.32 17.11
C ASP A 83 0.64 -7.48 15.87
N ILE A 84 -0.41 -6.97 15.21
CA ILE A 84 -0.30 -6.17 13.98
C ILE A 84 0.18 -4.77 14.36
N LYS A 85 1.32 -4.38 13.80
CA LYS A 85 1.92 -3.05 13.90
C LYS A 85 2.08 -2.48 12.50
N VAL A 86 1.80 -1.19 12.33
CA VAL A 86 1.86 -0.52 11.02
C VAL A 86 2.42 0.88 11.16
N ASP A 87 3.19 1.32 10.16
CA ASP A 87 3.75 2.67 10.13
C ASP A 87 2.71 3.69 9.64
N LEU A 88 1.67 3.90 10.46
CA LEU A 88 0.63 4.89 10.23
C LEU A 88 0.39 5.75 11.49
N PRO A 89 0.00 7.03 11.33
CA PRO A 89 -0.35 7.88 12.47
C PRO A 89 -1.44 7.26 13.34
N GLY A 90 -1.16 7.15 14.65
CA GLY A 90 -2.11 6.61 15.64
C GLY A 90 -2.03 5.10 15.88
N TYR A 91 -1.15 4.38 15.17
CA TYR A 91 -0.91 2.96 15.38
C TYR A 91 0.40 2.72 16.15
N GLU A 92 0.54 1.51 16.72
CA GLU A 92 1.84 1.05 17.20
C GLU A 92 2.74 0.75 15.98
N LYS A 93 3.95 1.32 16.00
CA LYS A 93 4.91 1.17 14.90
C LYS A 93 5.66 -0.17 14.96
N PRO A 94 6.02 -0.74 13.80
CA PRO A 94 6.91 -1.90 13.73
C PRO A 94 8.28 -1.63 14.37
N THR A 95 8.89 -2.68 14.89
CA THR A 95 10.25 -2.58 15.43
C THR A 95 11.24 -2.34 14.31
N ARG A 96 12.07 -1.29 14.45
CA ARG A 96 13.18 -1.01 13.54
C ARG A 96 14.15 -2.19 13.44
N ILE A 97 14.43 -2.62 12.22
CA ILE A 97 15.41 -3.66 11.91
C ILE A 97 16.73 -2.99 11.54
N VAL A 98 17.86 -3.50 12.05
CA VAL A 98 19.18 -2.89 11.85
C VAL A 98 20.21 -3.92 11.40
N TRP A 99 21.13 -3.50 10.54
CA TRP A 99 22.36 -4.23 10.26
C TRP A 99 23.29 -4.18 11.46
N THR A 100 23.66 -5.33 12.02
CA THR A 100 24.57 -5.38 13.19
C THR A 100 25.90 -4.67 12.93
N ALA A 101 26.45 -4.81 11.73
CA ALA A 101 27.77 -4.28 11.39
C ALA A 101 27.81 -2.75 11.26
N THR A 102 26.74 -2.13 10.73
CA THR A 102 26.73 -0.69 10.41
C THR A 102 25.80 0.12 11.31
N GLN A 103 24.92 -0.55 12.07
CA GLN A 103 23.84 0.05 12.85
C GLN A 103 22.86 0.89 12.00
N ARG A 104 22.95 0.85 10.66
CA ARG A 104 21.93 1.39 9.75
C ARG A 104 20.73 0.46 9.77
N GLY A 105 19.53 1.01 9.67
CA GLY A 105 18.31 0.22 9.70
C GLY A 105 17.07 0.99 9.33
N HIS A 106 15.99 0.25 9.07
CA HIS A 106 14.72 0.74 8.57
C HIS A 106 13.57 0.18 9.42
N GLU A 107 12.50 0.95 9.55
CA GLU A 107 11.23 0.49 10.10
C GLU A 107 10.43 -0.10 8.94
N PRO A 108 9.98 -1.37 9.01
CA PRO A 108 9.06 -1.89 8.00
C PRO A 108 7.73 -1.14 8.04
N ASP A 109 7.00 -1.13 6.92
CA ASP A 109 5.64 -0.57 6.89
C ASP A 109 4.65 -1.35 7.75
N ALA A 110 4.82 -2.68 7.86
CA ALA A 110 4.04 -3.47 8.79
C ALA A 110 4.81 -4.69 9.33
N SER A 111 4.41 -5.12 10.53
CA SER A 111 4.80 -6.41 11.08
C SER A 111 3.62 -7.05 11.78
N ALA A 112 3.51 -8.37 11.70
CA ALA A 112 2.46 -9.13 12.38
C ALA A 112 2.90 -10.58 12.64
N TYR A 113 2.09 -11.34 13.35
CA TYR A 113 2.26 -12.77 13.55
C TYR A 113 1.12 -13.57 12.94
N TYR A 114 1.46 -14.68 12.29
CA TYR A 114 0.50 -15.73 11.94
C TYR A 114 0.92 -17.03 12.64
N GLY A 115 0.19 -17.39 13.70
CA GLY A 115 0.65 -18.39 14.65
C GLY A 115 1.94 -17.95 15.36
N PHE A 116 3.00 -18.75 15.26
CA PHE A 116 4.30 -18.45 15.87
C PHE A 116 5.32 -17.81 14.91
N LYS A 117 4.92 -17.58 13.65
CA LYS A 117 5.80 -17.03 12.63
C LYS A 117 5.60 -15.51 12.53
N GLN A 118 6.70 -14.77 12.58
CA GLN A 118 6.68 -13.33 12.34
C GLN A 118 6.64 -13.05 10.84
N HIS A 119 5.80 -12.13 10.41
CA HIS A 119 5.74 -11.62 9.05
C HIS A 119 6.11 -10.13 9.04
N ILE A 120 6.94 -9.76 8.09
CA ILE A 120 7.39 -8.39 7.83
C ILE A 120 6.93 -8.01 6.44
N PHE A 121 6.35 -6.82 6.33
CA PHE A 121 5.84 -6.31 5.08
C PHE A 121 6.47 -4.96 4.79
N GLU A 122 6.95 -4.81 3.57
CA GLU A 122 7.25 -3.50 2.99
C GLU A 122 6.23 -3.23 1.90
N VAL A 123 5.68 -2.03 1.88
CA VAL A 123 4.70 -1.56 0.91
C VAL A 123 5.43 -0.66 -0.07
N GLU A 124 5.16 -0.79 -1.35
CA GLU A 124 5.72 0.09 -2.36
C GLU A 124 4.64 0.52 -3.34
N THR A 125 4.73 1.73 -3.84
CA THR A 125 3.88 2.22 -4.92
C THR A 125 4.46 1.82 -6.27
N ALA A 126 3.66 1.94 -7.34
CA ALA A 126 4.10 1.50 -8.68
C ALA A 126 5.37 2.21 -9.18
N ASP A 127 5.61 3.44 -8.72
CA ASP A 127 6.76 4.27 -9.04
C ASP A 127 7.99 3.99 -8.17
N SER A 128 7.85 3.41 -6.98
CA SER A 128 8.97 3.17 -6.06
C SER A 128 9.56 1.76 -6.12
N ILE A 129 8.88 0.77 -6.72
CA ILE A 129 9.34 -0.63 -6.80
C ILE A 129 10.80 -0.76 -7.28
N GLY A 130 11.23 0.09 -8.22
CA GLY A 130 12.57 0.03 -8.81
C GLY A 130 13.64 0.85 -8.10
N ASP A 131 13.28 1.56 -7.03
CA ASP A 131 14.15 2.54 -6.41
C ASP A 131 15.26 1.90 -5.57
N GLU A 132 16.40 2.60 -5.49
CA GLU A 132 17.54 2.17 -4.67
C GLU A 132 17.16 2.07 -3.18
N HIS A 133 16.27 2.94 -2.71
CA HIS A 133 15.80 2.93 -1.32
C HIS A 133 15.04 1.63 -1.00
N THR A 134 14.07 1.28 -1.84
CA THR A 134 13.32 0.02 -1.79
C THR A 134 14.25 -1.19 -1.83
N ARG A 135 15.30 -1.14 -2.67
CA ARG A 135 16.32 -2.21 -2.68
C ARG A 135 16.99 -2.36 -1.32
N GLU A 136 17.48 -1.27 -0.75
CA GLU A 136 18.17 -1.30 0.56
C GLU A 136 17.26 -1.87 1.67
N GLN A 137 15.98 -1.49 1.69
CA GLN A 137 14.97 -2.01 2.63
C GLN A 137 14.72 -3.50 2.41
N CYS A 138 14.46 -3.92 1.17
CA CYS A 138 14.19 -5.31 0.82
C CYS A 138 15.36 -6.22 1.19
N GLU A 139 16.60 -5.82 0.88
CA GLU A 139 17.81 -6.59 1.24
C GLU A 139 17.93 -6.78 2.76
N LEU A 140 17.71 -5.71 3.53
CA LEU A 140 17.75 -5.74 5.00
C LEU A 140 16.69 -6.68 5.57
N PHE A 141 15.43 -6.53 5.15
CA PHE A 141 14.32 -7.32 5.70
C PHE A 141 14.40 -8.78 5.26
N ALA A 142 14.80 -9.05 4.02
CA ALA A 142 15.05 -10.40 3.54
C ALA A 142 16.19 -11.10 4.31
N ALA A 143 17.27 -10.37 4.63
CA ALA A 143 18.35 -10.91 5.43
C ALA A 143 17.93 -11.16 6.89
N TYR A 144 17.19 -10.23 7.49
CA TYR A 144 16.60 -10.41 8.81
C TYR A 144 15.70 -11.65 8.86
N ALA A 145 14.81 -11.80 7.87
CA ALA A 145 13.87 -12.90 7.80
C ALA A 145 14.59 -14.25 7.68
N ARG A 146 15.62 -14.36 6.83
CA ARG A 146 16.44 -15.58 6.72
C ARG A 146 17.14 -15.98 8.01
N GLY A 147 17.55 -15.00 8.82
CA GLY A 147 18.20 -15.24 10.10
C GLY A 147 17.25 -15.62 11.24
N ARG A 148 15.92 -15.60 11.00
CA ARG A 148 14.89 -15.80 12.03
C ARG A 148 13.80 -16.75 11.50
N ALA A 149 12.92 -17.22 12.37
CA ALA A 149 11.70 -17.92 11.94
C ALA A 149 10.65 -16.89 11.47
N ALA A 150 11.01 -16.08 10.47
CA ALA A 150 10.22 -14.98 9.95
C ALA A 150 10.13 -15.01 8.42
N GLU A 151 9.10 -14.37 7.87
CA GLU A 151 8.89 -14.19 6.44
C GLU A 151 8.86 -12.71 6.07
N PHE A 152 9.48 -12.36 4.95
CA PHE A 152 9.39 -11.03 4.35
C PHE A 152 8.50 -11.10 3.11
N THR A 153 7.63 -10.12 2.93
CA THR A 153 6.74 -9.98 1.78
C THR A 153 6.76 -8.54 1.28
N LEU A 154 6.99 -8.35 -0.02
CA LEU A 154 6.84 -7.06 -0.68
C LEU A 154 5.37 -6.88 -1.11
N VAL A 155 4.75 -5.78 -0.73
CA VAL A 155 3.35 -5.47 -0.99
C VAL A 155 3.28 -4.36 -2.02
N VAL A 156 2.53 -4.56 -3.10
CA VAL A 156 2.46 -3.63 -4.23
C VAL A 156 1.02 -3.44 -4.72
N PRO A 157 0.71 -2.39 -5.50
CA PRO A 157 -0.61 -2.23 -6.09
C PRO A 157 -0.96 -3.39 -7.02
N VAL A 158 -2.25 -3.71 -7.12
CA VAL A 158 -2.77 -4.63 -8.15
C VAL A 158 -2.27 -4.25 -9.55
N GLY A 159 -1.73 -5.23 -10.27
CA GLY A 159 -1.15 -5.09 -11.60
C GLY A 159 0.37 -4.91 -11.60
N CYS A 160 0.98 -4.66 -10.44
CA CYS A 160 2.43 -4.47 -10.31
C CYS A 160 3.19 -5.75 -9.91
N GLY A 161 2.49 -6.86 -9.62
CA GLY A 161 3.11 -8.08 -9.08
C GLY A 161 4.24 -8.64 -9.96
N ALA A 162 4.06 -8.69 -11.28
CA ALA A 162 5.08 -9.20 -12.21
C ALA A 162 6.33 -8.31 -12.26
N ILE A 163 6.14 -6.98 -12.17
CA ILE A 163 7.24 -6.00 -12.13
C ILE A 163 8.01 -6.18 -10.83
N ALA A 164 7.32 -6.25 -9.70
CA ALA A 164 7.92 -6.46 -8.38
C ALA A 164 8.71 -7.77 -8.30
N VAL A 165 8.16 -8.89 -8.81
CA VAL A 165 8.88 -10.18 -8.87
C VAL A 165 10.13 -10.08 -9.75
N THR A 166 10.03 -9.43 -10.91
CA THR A 166 11.19 -9.23 -11.78
C THR A 166 12.27 -8.42 -11.05
N GLN A 167 11.87 -7.37 -10.33
CA GLN A 167 12.77 -6.49 -9.63
C GLN A 167 13.49 -7.19 -8.45
N LEU A 168 12.75 -7.96 -7.63
CA LEU A 168 13.35 -8.78 -6.58
C LEU A 168 14.37 -9.77 -7.16
N ASN A 169 14.04 -10.45 -8.26
CA ASN A 169 14.97 -11.37 -8.93
C ASN A 169 16.25 -10.67 -9.41
N LEU A 170 16.15 -9.44 -9.93
CA LEU A 170 17.32 -8.65 -10.33
C LEU A 170 18.24 -8.32 -9.14
N TRP A 171 17.67 -8.19 -7.94
CA TRP A 171 18.41 -7.99 -6.69
C TRP A 171 18.89 -9.31 -6.04
N GLY A 172 18.60 -10.46 -6.66
CA GLY A 172 18.92 -11.77 -6.08
C GLY A 172 18.05 -12.15 -4.87
N LEU A 173 16.83 -11.62 -4.85
CA LEU A 173 15.82 -11.81 -3.81
C LEU A 173 14.69 -12.71 -4.35
N ASP A 174 14.30 -13.73 -3.57
CA ASP A 174 13.23 -14.72 -3.88
C ASP A 174 12.17 -14.69 -2.78
N GLN A 175 11.60 -13.51 -2.53
CA GLN A 175 10.62 -13.28 -1.48
C GLN A 175 9.21 -13.16 -2.06
N ALA A 176 8.22 -13.37 -1.19
CA ALA A 176 6.82 -13.31 -1.60
C ALA A 176 6.43 -11.89 -2.02
N VAL A 177 5.59 -11.81 -3.04
CA VAL A 177 4.95 -10.56 -3.49
C VAL A 177 3.45 -10.67 -3.25
N LEU A 178 2.86 -9.61 -2.71
CA LEU A 178 1.43 -9.51 -2.43
C LEU A 178 0.83 -8.29 -3.11
N GLU A 179 -0.19 -8.51 -3.94
CA GLU A 179 -0.94 -7.42 -4.57
C GLU A 179 -2.18 -7.03 -3.73
N ILE A 180 -2.39 -5.72 -3.56
CA ILE A 180 -3.49 -5.10 -2.76
C ILE A 180 -4.07 -3.85 -3.46
#